data_AF-A0A3R1ADR8-F1
#
_entry.id   AF-A0A3R1ADR8-F1
#
_cell.length_a   1.000
_cell.length_b   1.000
_cell.length_c   1.000
_cell.angle_alpha   90.00
_cell.angle_beta   90.00
_cell.angle_gamma   90.00
#
_symmetry.space_group_name_H-M   'P 1'
#
loop_
_entity.id
_entity.type
_entity.pdbx_description
1 polymer ?
#
loop_
_entity_poly.entity_id
_entity_poly.type
_entity_poly.pdbx_seq_one_letter_code
_entity_poly.pdbx_strand_id
1 'polypeptide(L)'
;MKDFRSAARNKLDSSVGNTLKGFVGELTEEISIHLENSGIKNYDAHKIANDVVDKLRQSVGGCQLYFPKLNQKNNSERDAEIFREYKRGAFVNELAVKHNVSLQAIYNAIKKERIRQDEDSGHESHN
;
A
#
# COMPACT_ATOMS: atom_id res chain seq x y z
N MET A 1 -38.45 -16.65 -0.62
CA MET A 1 -37.43 -15.70 -1.12
C MET A 1 -36.09 -16.44 -1.05
N LYS A 2 -35.42 -16.73 -2.17
CA LYS A 2 -34.14 -17.47 -2.14
C LYS A 2 -33.08 -16.58 -1.51
N ASP A 3 -32.48 -17.03 -0.41
CA ASP A 3 -31.40 -16.30 0.25
C ASP A 3 -30.10 -16.46 -0.56
N PHE A 4 -29.85 -15.48 -1.43
CA PHE A 4 -28.65 -15.42 -2.26
C PHE A 4 -27.36 -15.19 -1.46
N ARG A 5 -27.44 -14.91 -0.14
CA ARG A 5 -26.26 -14.75 0.73
C ARG A 5 -25.67 -16.08 1.19
N SER A 6 -26.47 -17.14 1.25
CA SER A 6 -26.01 -18.49 1.65
C SER A 6 -25.06 -19.11 0.61
N ALA A 7 -25.36 -18.94 -0.69
CA ALA A 7 -24.51 -19.42 -1.78
C ALA A 7 -23.15 -18.68 -1.87
N ALA A 8 -23.10 -17.41 -1.47
CA ALA A 8 -21.86 -16.64 -1.39
C ALA A 8 -20.98 -17.08 -0.22
N ARG A 9 -21.58 -17.40 0.94
CA ARG A 9 -20.84 -17.94 2.10
C ARG A 9 -20.27 -19.34 1.81
N ASN A 10 -21.01 -20.20 1.13
CA ASN A 10 -20.53 -21.54 0.76
C ASN A 10 -19.44 -21.53 -0.34
N LYS A 11 -19.38 -20.48 -1.19
CA LYS A 11 -18.28 -20.32 -2.16
C LYS A 11 -17.01 -19.70 -1.55
N LEU A 12 -17.13 -18.93 -0.46
CA LEU A 12 -15.99 -18.41 0.30
C LEU A 12 -15.25 -19.51 1.09
N ASP A 13 -15.85 -20.70 1.23
CA ASP A 13 -15.24 -21.88 1.86
C ASP A 13 -14.30 -22.67 0.93
N SER A 14 -13.99 -22.16 -0.27
CA SER A 14 -12.97 -22.74 -1.15
C SER A 14 -11.98 -21.67 -1.61
N SER A 15 -10.69 -21.95 -1.43
CA SER A 15 -9.53 -21.14 -1.81
C SER A 15 -9.16 -19.97 -0.87
N VAL A 16 -10.02 -18.97 -0.65
CA VAL A 16 -9.59 -17.73 0.05
C VAL A 16 -9.35 -17.93 1.56
N GLY A 17 -10.15 -18.78 2.21
CA GLY A 17 -9.93 -19.16 3.61
C GLY A 17 -8.62 -19.93 3.84
N ASN A 18 -8.11 -20.61 2.80
CA ASN A 18 -6.82 -21.32 2.86
C ASN A 18 -5.64 -20.38 2.62
N THR A 19 -5.80 -19.36 1.77
CA THR A 19 -4.79 -18.32 1.53
C THR A 19 -4.56 -17.43 2.75
N LEU A 20 -5.57 -17.14 3.57
CA LEU A 20 -5.39 -16.35 4.80
C LEU A 20 -4.72 -17.14 5.94
N LYS A 21 -4.93 -18.45 6.01
CA LYS A 21 -4.10 -19.33 6.86
C LYS A 21 -2.64 -19.32 6.38
N GLY A 22 -2.42 -19.22 5.07
CA GLY A 22 -1.10 -19.03 4.44
C GLY A 22 -0.46 -17.69 4.78
N PHE A 23 -1.19 -16.57 4.67
CA PHE A 23 -0.64 -15.22 4.81
C PHE A 23 0.10 -14.98 6.13
N VAL A 24 -0.45 -15.44 7.26
CA VAL A 24 0.20 -15.26 8.56
C VAL A 24 1.49 -16.08 8.65
N GLY A 25 1.48 -17.31 8.13
CA GLY A 25 2.68 -18.15 8.07
C GLY A 25 3.73 -17.60 7.11
N GLU A 26 3.32 -17.14 5.94
CA GLU A 26 4.16 -16.48 4.93
C GLU A 26 4.79 -15.20 5.48
N LEU A 27 4.02 -14.39 6.22
CA LEU A 27 4.54 -13.19 6.87
C LEU A 27 5.58 -13.53 7.94
N THR A 28 5.34 -14.54 8.77
CA THR A 28 6.34 -15.02 9.74
C THR A 28 7.62 -15.48 9.04
N GLU A 29 7.48 -16.24 7.96
CA GLU A 29 8.63 -16.76 7.21
C GLU A 29 9.44 -15.63 6.57
N GLU A 30 8.76 -14.68 5.90
CA GLU A 30 9.41 -13.55 5.25
C GLU A 30 10.18 -12.66 6.24
N ILE A 31 9.61 -12.44 7.43
CA ILE A 31 10.29 -11.72 8.52
C ILE A 31 11.52 -12.51 8.98
N SER A 32 11.41 -13.83 9.17
CA SER A 32 12.54 -14.67 9.57
C SER A 32 13.68 -14.60 8.56
N ILE A 33 13.38 -14.75 7.27
CA ILE A 33 14.35 -14.65 6.18
C ILE A 33 15.06 -13.29 6.19
N HIS A 34 14.33 -12.19 6.39
CA HIS A 34 14.93 -10.86 6.48
C HIS A 34 15.85 -10.68 7.69
N LEU A 35 15.50 -11.28 8.83
CA LEU A 35 16.32 -11.25 10.04
C LEU A 35 17.60 -12.09 9.86
N GLU A 36 17.50 -13.24 9.21
CA GLU A 36 18.65 -14.08 8.86
C GLU A 36 19.61 -13.36 7.91
N ASN A 37 19.07 -12.72 6.86
CA ASN A 37 19.85 -11.90 5.94
C ASN A 37 20.52 -10.70 6.63
N SER A 38 19.98 -10.29 7.79
CA SER A 38 20.55 -9.23 8.64
C SER A 38 21.58 -9.77 9.65
N GLY A 39 21.91 -11.06 9.62
CA GLY A 39 22.93 -11.70 10.46
C GLY A 39 22.41 -12.33 11.76
N ILE A 40 21.09 -12.43 11.94
CA ILE A 40 20.50 -13.13 13.09
C ILE A 40 20.50 -14.64 12.82
N LYS A 41 20.78 -15.46 13.84
CA LYS A 41 20.75 -16.92 13.71
C LYS A 41 19.33 -17.41 13.44
N ASN A 42 19.19 -18.41 12.56
CA ASN A 42 17.91 -18.98 12.14
C ASN A 42 16.90 -19.25 13.29
N TYR A 43 17.33 -19.90 14.38
CA TYR A 43 16.44 -20.14 15.52
C TYR A 43 15.92 -18.84 16.17
N ASP A 44 16.81 -17.87 16.39
CA ASP A 44 16.45 -16.59 16.99
C ASP A 44 15.60 -15.76 16.02
N ALA A 45 15.87 -15.82 14.71
CA ALA A 45 15.11 -15.16 13.66
C ALA A 45 13.66 -15.65 13.60
N HIS A 46 13.45 -16.98 13.58
CA HIS A 46 12.10 -17.56 13.61
C HIS A 46 11.36 -17.20 14.90
N LYS A 47 12.05 -17.22 16.05
CA LYS A 47 11.44 -16.85 17.33
C LYS A 47 10.99 -15.39 17.33
N ILE A 48 11.85 -14.47 16.90
CA ILE A 48 11.55 -13.04 16.81
C ILE A 48 10.39 -12.81 15.82
N ALA A 49 10.38 -13.50 14.67
CA ALA A 49 9.32 -13.37 13.69
C ALA A 49 7.95 -13.78 14.26
N ASN A 50 7.89 -14.89 15.00
CA ASN A 50 6.67 -15.32 15.70
C ASN A 50 6.22 -14.29 16.73
N ASP A 51 7.12 -13.76 17.56
CA ASP A 51 6.80 -12.75 18.57
C ASP A 51 6.24 -11.46 17.94
N VAL A 52 6.78 -11.03 16.79
CA VAL A 52 6.28 -9.86 16.03
C VAL A 52 4.87 -10.13 15.50
N VAL A 53 4.67 -11.28 14.86
CA VAL A 53 3.37 -11.64 14.27
C VAL A 53 2.30 -11.83 15.35
N ASP A 54 2.65 -12.35 16.53
CA ASP A 54 1.75 -12.45 17.67
C ASP A 54 1.34 -11.07 18.21
N LYS A 55 2.27 -10.10 18.28
CA LYS A 55 1.94 -8.71 18.63
C LYS A 55 1.05 -8.04 17.59
N LEU A 56 1.27 -8.32 16.30
CA LEU A 56 0.36 -7.85 15.24
C LEU A 56 -1.03 -8.47 15.41
N ARG A 57 -1.13 -9.76 15.72
CA ARG A 57 -2.41 -10.42 15.97
C ARG A 57 -3.15 -9.81 17.16
N GLN A 58 -2.44 -9.41 18.22
CA GLN A 58 -3.05 -8.76 19.39
C GLN A 58 -3.53 -7.33 19.10
N SER A 59 -2.78 -6.58 18.29
CA SER A 59 -3.05 -5.15 18.05
C SER A 59 -4.06 -4.90 16.94
N VAL A 60 -4.01 -5.68 15.86
CA VAL A 60 -4.82 -5.47 14.64
C VAL A 60 -5.60 -6.72 14.22
N GLY A 61 -5.60 -7.77 15.05
CA GLY A 61 -6.40 -8.97 14.82
C GLY A 61 -7.90 -8.63 14.80
N GLY A 62 -8.60 -9.15 13.80
CA GLY A 62 -10.02 -8.84 13.56
C GLY A 62 -10.26 -7.58 12.71
N CYS A 63 -9.22 -6.79 12.41
CA CYS A 63 -9.30 -5.71 11.45
C CYS A 63 -9.10 -6.21 10.02
N GLN A 64 -9.79 -5.58 9.06
CA GLN A 64 -9.50 -5.78 7.64
C GLN A 64 -8.34 -4.85 7.23
N LEU A 65 -7.15 -5.43 7.04
CA LEU A 65 -5.95 -4.70 6.63
C LEU A 65 -5.83 -4.68 5.11
N TYR A 66 -5.57 -3.50 4.56
CA TYR A 66 -5.29 -3.30 3.14
C TYR A 66 -3.82 -2.95 2.95
N PHE A 67 -3.11 -3.75 2.14
CA PHE A 67 -1.76 -3.45 1.67
C PHE A 67 -1.86 -2.79 0.30
N PRO A 68 -1.57 -1.48 0.17
CA PRO A 68 -1.63 -0.80 -1.11
C PRO A 68 -0.67 -1.44 -2.12
N LYS A 69 -1.19 -1.75 -3.30
CA LYS A 69 -0.38 -2.19 -4.43
C LYS A 69 0.36 -0.95 -4.95
N LEU A 70 1.64 -0.82 -4.60
CA LEU A 70 2.56 0.31 -4.83
C LEU A 70 2.56 1.44 -3.79
N ASN A 71 3.79 1.72 -3.36
CA ASN A 71 4.23 2.69 -2.35
C ASN A 71 3.64 4.09 -2.54
N GLN A 72 2.94 4.61 -1.52
CA GLN A 72 2.65 6.06 -1.45
C GLN A 72 3.93 6.91 -1.42
N LYS A 73 5.07 6.33 -1.01
CA LYS A 73 6.38 6.98 -1.00
C LYS A 73 6.90 7.27 -2.42
N ASN A 74 6.69 6.34 -3.36
CA ASN A 74 7.01 6.53 -4.79
C ASN A 74 6.02 7.45 -5.52
N ASN A 75 4.89 7.79 -4.88
CA ASN A 75 3.92 8.69 -5.51
C ASN A 75 4.40 10.13 -5.46
N SER A 76 5.15 10.59 -4.45
CA SER A 76 5.54 12.01 -4.37
C SER A 76 6.41 12.47 -5.54
N GLU A 77 7.44 11.71 -5.90
CA GLU A 77 8.30 12.00 -7.05
C GLU A 77 7.53 11.94 -8.36
N ARG A 78 6.68 10.90 -8.52
CA ARG A 78 5.81 10.75 -9.69
C ARG A 78 4.79 11.88 -9.79
N ASP A 79 4.18 12.29 -8.67
CA ASP A 79 3.16 13.34 -8.61
C ASP A 79 3.82 14.70 -8.98
N ALA A 80 5.04 14.96 -8.51
CA ALA A 80 5.84 16.13 -8.88
C ALA A 80 6.23 16.13 -10.36
N GLU A 81 6.60 14.98 -10.93
CA GLU A 81 6.88 14.81 -12.36
C GLU A 81 5.63 15.05 -13.21
N ILE A 82 4.51 14.42 -12.85
CA ILE A 82 3.18 14.62 -13.46
C ILE A 82 2.82 16.11 -13.45
N PHE A 83 3.01 16.79 -12.32
CA PHE A 83 2.68 18.20 -12.19
C PHE A 83 3.59 19.10 -13.05
N ARG A 84 4.88 18.79 -13.12
CA ARG A 84 5.85 19.50 -13.96
C ARG A 84 5.52 19.38 -15.44
N GLU A 85 5.18 18.19 -15.91
CA GLU A 85 4.79 17.95 -17.31
C GLU A 85 3.45 18.57 -17.64
N TYR A 86 2.49 18.50 -16.72
CA TYR A 86 1.21 19.19 -16.84
C TYR A 86 1.39 20.70 -16.97
N LYS A 87 2.27 21.32 -16.15
CA LYS A 87 2.61 22.76 -16.26
C LYS A 87 3.28 23.13 -17.57
N ARG A 88 3.97 22.18 -18.22
CA ARG A 88 4.56 22.34 -19.57
C ARG A 88 3.54 22.16 -20.70
N GLY A 89 2.30 21.78 -20.39
CA GLY A 89 1.21 21.65 -21.36
C GLY A 89 0.89 20.22 -21.79
N ALA A 90 1.44 19.20 -21.14
CA ALA A 90 1.09 17.81 -21.44
C ALA A 90 -0.39 17.51 -21.12
N PHE A 91 -1.04 16.71 -21.97
CA PHE A 91 -2.45 16.38 -21.75
C PHE A 91 -2.61 15.28 -20.69
N VAL A 92 -3.68 15.38 -19.91
CA VAL A 92 -3.96 14.46 -18.78
C VAL A 92 -4.08 13.00 -19.22
N ASN A 93 -4.61 12.75 -20.43
CA ASN A 93 -4.69 11.42 -21.03
C ASN A 93 -3.30 10.84 -21.36
N GLU A 94 -2.38 11.66 -21.88
CA GLU A 94 -1.01 11.24 -22.19
C GLU A 94 -0.25 10.88 -20.90
N LEU A 95 -0.43 11.68 -19.85
CA LEU A 95 0.17 11.43 -18.53
C LEU A 95 -0.36 10.15 -17.90
N ALA A 96 -1.66 9.87 -18.01
CA ALA A 96 -2.26 8.63 -17.50
C ALA A 96 -1.65 7.39 -18.16
N VAL A 97 -1.45 7.42 -19.48
CA VAL A 97 -0.80 6.34 -20.23
C VAL A 97 0.68 6.22 -19.84
N LYS A 98 1.42 7.34 -19.83
CA LYS A 98 2.86 7.38 -19.53
C LYS A 98 3.19 6.82 -18.15
N HIS A 99 2.40 7.18 -17.13
CA HIS A 99 2.63 6.77 -15.75
C HIS A 99 1.86 5.50 -15.36
N ASN A 100 1.11 4.90 -16.30
CA ASN A 100 0.28 3.71 -16.10
C ASN A 100 -0.65 3.83 -14.86
N VAL A 101 -1.38 4.95 -14.79
CA VAL A 101 -2.34 5.23 -13.71
C VAL A 101 -3.66 5.73 -14.28
N SER A 102 -4.72 5.71 -13.48
CA SER A 102 -6.02 6.23 -13.91
C SER A 102 -5.99 7.76 -14.09
N LEU A 103 -6.87 8.28 -14.93
CA LEU A 103 -7.09 9.73 -15.08
C LEU A 103 -7.34 10.42 -13.73
N GLN A 104 -8.13 9.77 -12.86
CA GLN A 104 -8.42 10.28 -11.53
C GLN A 104 -7.15 10.38 -10.66
N ALA A 105 -6.21 9.43 -10.80
CA ALA A 105 -4.95 9.49 -10.08
C ALA A 105 -4.08 10.68 -10.55
N ILE A 106 -4.09 10.99 -11.85
CA ILE A 106 -3.43 12.20 -12.39
C ILE A 106 -4.05 13.48 -11.80
N TYR A 107 -5.38 13.58 -11.78
CA TYR A 107 -6.05 14.74 -11.18
C TYR A 107 -5.74 14.89 -9.68
N ASN A 108 -5.69 13.78 -8.94
CA ASN A 108 -5.34 13.77 -7.53
C ASN A 108 -3.88 14.21 -7.31
N ALA A 109 -2.96 13.77 -8.15
CA ALA A 109 -1.55 14.19 -8.12
C ALA A 109 -1.41 15.70 -8.36
N ILE A 110 -2.06 16.22 -9.41
CA ILE A 110 -2.05 17.67 -9.71
C ILE A 110 -2.65 18.48 -8.55
N LYS A 111 -3.77 18.03 -7.97
CA LYS A 111 -4.40 18.70 -6.83
C LYS A 111 -3.47 18.74 -5.62
N LYS A 112 -2.81 17.63 -5.32
CA LYS A 112 -1.90 17.50 -4.17
C LYS A 112 -0.67 18.39 -4.30
N GLU A 113 -0.07 18.46 -5.49
CA GLU A 113 1.10 19.32 -5.75
C GLU A 113 0.76 20.82 -5.76
N ARG A 114 -0.46 21.21 -6.16
CA ARG A 114 -0.91 22.62 -6.01
C ARG A 114 -0.96 23.04 -4.54
N ILE A 115 -1.60 22.21 -3.70
CA ILE A 115 -1.70 22.48 -2.26
C ILE A 115 -0.31 22.62 -1.64
N ARG A 116 0.61 21.72 -1.99
CA ARG A 116 2.00 21.77 -1.53
C ARG A 116 2.71 23.08 -1.93
N GLN A 117 2.59 23.52 -3.18
CA GLN A 117 3.20 24.79 -3.62
C GLN A 117 2.58 26.01 -2.93
N ASP A 118 1.26 26.01 -2.71
CA ASP A 118 0.58 27.11 -2.03
C ASP A 118 1.02 27.19 -0.53
N GLU A 119 1.22 26.04 0.12
CA GLU A 119 1.75 25.94 1.50
C GLU A 119 3.20 26.42 1.61
N ASP A 120 4.06 26.04 0.65
CA ASP A 120 5.47 26.49 0.62
C ASP A 120 5.58 28.00 0.33
N SER A 121 4.72 28.54 -0.55
CA SER A 121 4.70 29.98 -0.90
C SER A 121 4.22 30.87 0.26
N GLY A 122 3.40 30.32 1.15
CA GLY A 122 2.88 31.04 2.33
C GLY A 122 3.92 31.24 3.44
N HIS A 123 5.01 30.45 3.43
CA HIS A 123 6.05 30.51 4.46
C HIS A 123 7.18 31.52 4.16
N GLU A 124 7.34 31.98 2.92
CA GLU A 124 8.38 32.96 2.53
C GLU A 124 7.94 34.44 2.71
N SER A 125 6.69 34.70 3.09
CA SER A 125 6.15 36.07 3.24
C SER A 125 6.23 36.67 4.65
N HIS A 126 6.97 36.03 5.56
CA HIS A 126 7.24 36.55 6.92
C HIS A 126 8.72 36.35 7.27
N ASN A 127 9.59 37.14 6.65
CA ASN A 127 10.89 37.50 7.24
C ASN A 127 11.36 38.84 6.69
#